data_AF-A0AAU4YKS4-F1
#
_entry.id   AF-A0AAU4YKS4-F1
#
_cell.length_a   1.000
_cell.length_b   1.000
_cell.length_c   1.000
_cell.angle_alpha   90.00
_cell.angle_beta   90.00
_cell.angle_gamma   90.00
#
_symmetry.space_group_name_H-M   'P 1'
#
loop_
_entity.id
_entity.type
_entity.pdbx_description
1 polymer ?
#
loop_
_entity_poly.entity_id
_entity_poly.type
_entity_poly.pdbx_seq_one_letter_code
_entity_poly.pdbx_strand_id
1 'polypeptide(L)' 'MPQHNHAPARVCPSCDGFASAAVTLGGRDRGGQRRTITAHCRTCQGTGTIPPLRQLPDAAVIAR' A
#
# COMPACT_ATOMS: atom_id res chain seq x y z
N MET A 1 -30.38 9.66 3.38
CA MET A 1 -29.15 9.39 2.61
C MET A 1 -28.03 9.06 3.60
N PRO A 2 -27.42 7.86 3.59
CA PRO A 2 -26.29 7.57 4.46
C PRO A 2 -25.02 8.23 3.92
N GLN A 3 -24.34 9.02 4.75
CA GLN A 3 -23.03 9.59 4.43
C GLN A 3 -21.94 8.58 4.81
N HIS A 4 -21.21 8.08 3.83
CA HIS A 4 -20.03 7.25 4.07
C HIS A 4 -18.88 8.15 4.50
N ASN A 5 -18.67 8.25 5.81
CA ASN A 5 -17.50 8.89 6.39
C ASN A 5 -16.31 7.92 6.28
N HIS A 6 -15.64 7.92 5.13
CA HIS A 6 -14.41 7.14 4.97
C HIS A 6 -13.34 7.72 5.89
N ALA A 7 -12.84 6.92 6.82
CA ALA A 7 -11.67 7.31 7.59
C ALA A 7 -10.52 7.64 6.62
N PRO A 8 -9.83 8.78 6.79
CA PRO A 8 -8.78 9.19 5.87
C PRO A 8 -7.65 8.15 5.88
N ALA A 9 -7.25 7.71 4.68
CA ALA A 9 -6.14 6.77 4.53
C ALA A 9 -4.83 7.42 5.00
N ARG A 10 -4.01 6.67 5.75
CA ARG A 10 -2.73 7.16 6.26
C ARG A 10 -1.61 6.86 5.28
N VAL A 11 -0.81 7.86 4.92
CA VAL A 11 0.38 7.68 4.06
C VAL A 11 1.35 6.72 4.75
N CYS A 12 1.90 5.79 3.98
CA CYS A 12 2.91 4.86 4.48
C CYS A 12 4.23 5.60 4.77
N PRO A 13 4.73 5.63 6.02
CA PRO A 13 5.96 6.36 6.37
C PRO A 13 7.23 5.66 5.86
N SER A 14 7.15 4.39 5.45
CA SER A 14 8.30 3.65 4.93
C SER A 14 8.62 4.01 3.47
N CYS A 15 7.67 4.59 2.74
CA CYS A 15 7.84 4.96 1.34
C CYS A 15 7.31 6.36 1.02
N ASP A 16 6.82 7.09 2.02
CA ASP A 16 6.24 8.44 1.90
C ASP A 16 5.19 8.58 0.79
N GLY A 17 4.42 7.52 0.54
CA GLY A 17 3.44 7.46 -0.54
C GLY A 17 3.97 7.02 -1.91
N PHE A 18 5.28 6.97 -2.14
CA PHE A 18 5.91 6.48 -3.38
C PHE A 18 6.10 4.95 -3.35
N ALA A 19 4.98 4.22 -3.30
CA ALA A 19 5.00 2.80 -2.97
C ALA A 19 5.46 1.85 -4.08
N SER A 20 5.61 2.33 -5.32
CA SER A 20 5.98 1.49 -6.45
C SER A 20 6.94 2.20 -7.39
N ALA A 21 7.93 1.48 -7.89
CA ALA A 21 8.86 1.95 -8.91
C ALA A 21 8.95 0.95 -10.06
N ALA A 22 8.94 1.45 -11.30
CA ALA A 22 9.22 0.64 -12.48
C ALA A 22 10.72 0.72 -12.81
N VAL A 23 11.36 -0.44 -12.91
CA VAL A 23 12.79 -0.57 -13.20
C VAL A 23 12.96 -1.29 -14.52
N THR A 24 13.49 -0.58 -15.51
CA THR A 24 13.90 -1.19 -16.78
C THR A 24 15.23 -1.89 -16.59
N LEU A 25 15.24 -3.20 -16.80
CA LEU A 25 16.45 -4.01 -16.72
C LEU A 25 17.38 -3.71 -17.89
N GLY A 26 18.68 -3.81 -17.63
CA GLY A 26 19.70 -3.76 -18.68
C GLY A 26 19.59 -4.97 -19.60
N GLY A 27 19.63 -4.74 -20.91
CA GLY A 27 19.54 -5.77 -21.93
C GLY A 27 18.15 -5.88 -22.58
N ARG A 28 18.08 -6.78 -23.56
CA ARG A 28 16.87 -7.12 -24.29
C ARG A 28 16.62 -8.61 -24.14
N ASP A 29 15.35 -9.01 -24.08
CA ASP A 29 15.00 -10.43 -24.14
C ASP A 29 15.30 -11.00 -25.54
N ARG A 30 15.04 -12.31 -25.72
CA ARG A 30 15.27 -13.00 -26.99
C ARG A 30 14.45 -12.42 -28.16
N GLY A 31 13.36 -11.71 -27.88
CA GLY A 31 12.54 -11.00 -28.86
C GLY A 31 12.97 -9.55 -29.09
N GLY A 32 14.06 -9.09 -28.46
CA GLY A 32 14.56 -7.73 -28.60
C GLY A 32 13.87 -6.70 -27.69
N GLN A 33 13.01 -7.11 -26.77
CA GLN A 33 12.28 -6.18 -25.90
C GLN A 33 13.03 -5.90 -24.60
N ARG A 34 12.95 -4.66 -24.12
CA ARG A 34 13.47 -4.30 -22.80
C ARG A 34 12.51 -4.83 -21.74
N ARG A 35 13.05 -5.50 -20.73
CA ARG A 35 12.26 -6.02 -19.62
C ARG A 35 12.10 -4.93 -18.57
N THR A 36 10.88 -4.70 -18.13
CA THR A 36 10.58 -3.81 -17.00
C THR A 36 10.01 -4.63 -15.86
N ILE A 37 10.53 -4.43 -14.65
CA ILE A 37 9.99 -5.01 -13.42
C ILE A 37 9.42 -3.92 -12.54
N THR A 38 8.47 -4.27 -11.68
CA THR A 38 7.91 -3.36 -10.68
C THR A 38 8.38 -3.77 -9.29
N ALA A 39 8.98 -2.83 -8.57
CA ALA A 39 9.32 -2.99 -7.17
C ALA A 39 8.26 -2.30 -6.31
N HIS A 40 7.73 -3.00 -5.31
CA HIS A 40 6.75 -2.47 -4.36
C HIS A 40 7.36 -2.31 -2.96
N CYS A 41 6.93 -1.28 -2.23
CA CYS A 41 7.23 -1.14 -0.80
C CYS A 41 6.64 -2.34 -0.05
N ARG A 42 7.45 -3.07 0.71
CA ARG A 42 7.02 -4.28 1.44
C ARG A 42 6.00 -3.99 2.54
N THR A 43 6.06 -2.80 3.15
CA THR A 43 5.18 -2.41 4.26
C THR A 43 3.73 -2.18 3.81
N CYS A 44 3.53 -1.43 2.72
CA CYS A 44 2.21 -1.13 2.19
C CYS A 44 1.84 -1.97 0.95
N GLN A 45 2.72 -2.86 0.48
CA GLN A 45 2.50 -3.71 -0.68
C GLN A 45 2.11 -2.95 -1.96
N GLY A 46 2.66 -1.75 -2.15
CA GLY A 46 2.45 -0.95 -3.36
C GLY A 46 1.27 0.03 -3.31
N THR A 47 0.50 0.09 -2.22
CA THR A 47 -0.70 0.96 -2.13
C THR A 47 -0.41 2.42 -1.75
N GLY A 48 0.78 2.73 -1.24
CA GLY A 48 1.13 4.07 -0.75
C GLY A 48 0.51 4.45 0.59
N THR A 49 -0.38 3.60 1.11
CA THR A 49 -1.13 3.86 2.33
C THR A 49 -1.18 2.63 3.21
N ILE A 50 -1.27 2.86 4.52
CA ILE A 50 -1.54 1.80 5.48
C ILE A 50 -3.01 1.88 5.90
N PRO A 51 -3.71 0.73 6.00
CA PRO A 51 -5.06 0.74 6.52
C PRO A 51 -5.05 1.34 7.93
N PRO A 52 -6.15 1.99 8.34
CA PRO A 52 -6.30 2.38 9.73
C PRO A 52 -6.11 1.14 10.61
N LEU A 53 -5.36 1.30 11.70
CA LEU A 53 -5.28 0.27 12.73
C LEU A 53 -6.73 -0.10 13.07
N ARG A 54 -7.08 -1.37 12.95
CA ARG A 54 -8.34 -1.88 13.48
C ARG A 54 -8.30 -1.53 14.96
N GLN A 55 -9.09 -0.55 15.38
CA GLN A 55 -9.34 -0.35 16.79
C GLN A 55 -10.04 -1.64 17.24
N LEU A 56 -9.36 -2.44 18.04
CA LEU A 56 -10.09 -3.44 18.80
C LEU A 56 -11.10 -2.66 19.64
N PRO A 57 -12.40 -3.01 19.58
CA PRO A 57 -13.34 -2.40 20.50
C PRO A 57 -12.81 -2.66 21.91
N ASP A 58 -12.79 -1.61 22.72
CA ASP A 58 -12.32 -1.64 24.09
C ASP A 58 -13.03 -2.81 24.81
N ALA A 59 -12.28 -3.82 25.23
CA ALA A 59 -12.83 -5.03 25.85
C ALA A 59 -13.68 -4.71 27.11
N ALA A 60 -13.60 -3.48 27.62
CA ALA A 60 -14.38 -2.96 28.73
C ALA A 60 -15.90 -2.84 28.47
N VAL A 61 -16.37 -2.85 27.22
CA VAL A 61 -17.82 -2.70 26.91
C VAL A 61 -18.60 -4.01 26.95
N ILE A 62 -17.93 -5.17 26.90
CA ILE A 62 -18.60 -6.49 26.80
C ILE A 62 -18.87 -7.12 28.19
N ALA A 63 -18.53 -6.43 29.28
CA ALA A 63 -18.57 -6.96 30.64
C ALA A 63 -19.49 -6.20 31.62
N ARG A 64 -20.58 -5.55 31.16
CA ARG A 64 -21.59 -4.94 32.04
C ARG A 64 -23.01 -5.27 31.61
#